data_AF-A0A1E5R284-F1
#
_entry.id   AF-A0A1E5R284-F1
#
_cell.length_a   1.000
_cell.length_b   1.000
_cell.length_c   1.000
_cell.angle_alpha   90.00
_cell.angle_beta   90.00
_cell.angle_gamma   90.00
#
_symmetry.space_group_name_H-M   'P 1'
#
loop_
_entity.id
_entity.type
_entity.pdbx_description
1 polymer ?
#
loop_
_entity_poly.entity_id
_entity_poly.type
_entity_poly.pdbx_seq_one_letter_code
_entity_poly.pdbx_strand_id
1 'polypeptide(L)'
;MPVVSSSSNSFRTARWLQKAGYAPQVFVFRNLESGQVCYSQLPTINPRYVNKLQFKQCNKLNRTPDFKRRDIWKAMCVINLTTYKDSIQVFQNLNRLRFFRDVQYKKQNDELRKKHCGNVFQDGRYAPVFAQEAVADIKESLLKSGIDFSKLTGNEVTLHWEDEWRKGDLNMFWNKDLPQVKHEMIERSLNTGREESVILKKLGDLAKLNWNVTDDDMVFKKMLNKETKVTA
;
A
#
# COMPACT_ATOMS: atom_id res chain seq x y z
N MET A 1 23.82 -23.17 9.23
CA MET A 1 22.69 -22.83 10.14
C MET A 1 21.38 -22.95 9.36
N PRO A 2 20.37 -23.69 9.87
CA PRO A 2 19.10 -23.80 9.17
C PRO A 2 18.41 -22.44 9.17
N VAL A 3 18.06 -21.95 7.98
CA VAL A 3 17.35 -20.68 7.81
C VAL A 3 15.91 -20.89 8.29
N VAL A 4 15.62 -20.52 9.52
CA VAL A 4 14.24 -20.46 10.02
C VAL A 4 13.45 -19.54 9.09
N SER A 5 12.46 -20.08 8.39
CA SER A 5 11.66 -19.31 7.44
C SER A 5 10.81 -18.31 8.22
N SER A 6 11.24 -17.06 8.30
CA SER A 6 10.41 -16.01 8.86
C SER A 6 9.17 -15.81 7.97
N SER A 7 8.06 -15.43 8.60
CA SER A 7 6.78 -15.12 7.94
C SER A 7 6.87 -14.02 6.88
N SER A 8 8.00 -13.33 6.75
CA SER A 8 8.18 -12.25 5.78
C SER A 8 9.08 -12.58 4.58
N ASN A 9 9.63 -13.81 4.50
CA ASN A 9 10.62 -14.18 3.47
C ASN A 9 10.05 -14.49 2.07
N SER A 10 8.73 -14.58 1.91
CA SER A 10 8.11 -14.91 0.63
C SER A 10 6.81 -14.15 0.43
N PHE A 11 6.34 -14.12 -0.81
CA PHE A 11 4.98 -13.71 -1.16
C PHE A 11 3.97 -14.51 -0.34
N ARG A 12 2.93 -13.84 0.17
CA ARG A 12 1.86 -14.43 0.97
C ARG A 12 0.55 -14.46 0.21
N THR A 13 -0.07 -15.63 0.19
CA THR A 13 -1.38 -15.85 -0.44
C THR A 13 -2.51 -15.41 0.48
N ALA A 14 -3.71 -15.24 -0.07
CA ALA A 14 -4.87 -14.76 0.69
C ALA A 14 -5.18 -15.67 1.87
N ARG A 15 -5.19 -16.99 1.59
CA ARG A 15 -5.40 -18.03 2.60
C ARG A 15 -4.36 -17.99 3.72
N TRP A 16 -3.11 -17.67 3.39
CA TRP A 16 -2.06 -17.55 4.39
C TRP A 16 -2.27 -16.32 5.28
N LEU A 17 -2.58 -15.16 4.70
CA LEU A 17 -2.83 -13.92 5.45
C LEU A 17 -4.02 -14.06 6.40
N GLN A 18 -5.11 -14.67 5.92
CA GLN A 18 -6.29 -14.97 6.71
C GLN A 18 -5.98 -15.92 7.86
N LYS A 19 -5.26 -17.04 7.59
CA LYS A 19 -4.88 -18.00 8.64
C LYS A 19 -3.94 -17.38 9.68
N ALA A 20 -3.06 -16.47 9.27
CA ALA A 20 -2.14 -15.77 10.15
C ALA A 20 -2.81 -14.61 10.93
N GLY A 21 -4.08 -14.33 10.68
CA GLY A 21 -4.85 -13.31 11.39
C GLY A 21 -4.41 -11.89 11.07
N TYR A 22 -3.94 -11.62 9.85
CA TYR A 22 -3.71 -10.25 9.35
C TYR A 22 -4.99 -9.71 8.72
N ALA A 23 -5.19 -8.39 8.70
CA ALA A 23 -6.26 -7.78 7.91
C ALA A 23 -5.91 -7.75 6.41
N PRO A 24 -6.90 -7.59 5.51
CA PRO A 24 -6.69 -7.34 4.08
C PRO A 24 -6.10 -5.94 3.83
N GLN A 25 -4.80 -5.80 4.10
CA GLN A 25 -4.08 -4.52 4.06
C GLN A 25 -2.83 -4.57 3.17
N VAL A 26 -2.45 -3.42 2.63
CA VAL A 26 -1.16 -3.21 1.97
C VAL A 26 -0.44 -2.04 2.63
N PHE A 27 0.83 -2.22 2.94
CA PHE A 27 1.66 -1.24 3.63
C PHE A 27 2.63 -0.60 2.64
N VAL A 28 2.72 0.73 2.69
CA VAL A 28 3.61 1.53 1.86
C VAL A 28 4.59 2.27 2.75
N PHE A 29 5.88 2.05 2.56
CA PHE A 29 6.93 2.65 3.36
C PHE A 29 7.80 3.55 2.51
N ARG A 30 8.14 4.73 3.03
CA ARG A 30 9.07 5.67 2.42
C ARG A 30 10.45 5.59 3.06
N ASN A 31 11.45 5.87 2.25
CA ASN A 31 12.80 6.12 2.67
C ASN A 31 13.00 7.63 2.89
N LEU A 32 13.36 8.02 4.11
CA LEU A 32 13.57 9.42 4.49
C LEU A 32 14.83 10.03 3.84
N GLU A 33 15.83 9.23 3.50
CA GLU A 33 17.11 9.71 2.94
C GLU A 33 17.05 9.85 1.41
N SER A 34 16.53 8.83 0.71
CA SER A 34 16.52 8.80 -0.76
C SER A 34 15.19 9.22 -1.38
N GLY A 35 14.11 9.28 -0.60
CA GLY A 35 12.75 9.50 -1.09
C GLY A 35 12.09 8.28 -1.75
N GLN A 36 12.83 7.16 -1.88
CA GLN A 36 12.32 5.92 -2.44
C GLN A 36 11.15 5.37 -1.63
N VAL A 37 10.33 4.53 -2.26
CA VAL A 37 9.18 3.87 -1.62
C VAL A 37 9.31 2.37 -1.80
N CYS A 38 8.85 1.60 -0.82
CA CYS A 38 8.68 0.16 -0.94
C CYS A 38 7.30 -0.29 -0.46
N TYR A 39 6.82 -1.39 -1.01
CA TYR A 39 5.51 -1.97 -0.71
C TYR A 39 5.67 -3.27 0.08
N SER A 40 4.78 -3.54 1.02
CA SER A 40 4.76 -4.79 1.80
C SER A 40 3.34 -5.28 2.04
N GLN A 41 3.19 -6.60 2.14
CA GLN A 41 1.94 -7.24 2.59
C GLN A 41 1.82 -7.28 4.12
N LEU A 42 2.91 -6.99 4.84
CA LEU A 42 3.00 -7.07 6.30
C LEU A 42 3.40 -5.69 6.85
N PRO A 43 3.12 -5.40 8.13
CA PRO A 43 3.51 -4.15 8.80
C PRO A 43 5.01 -4.05 9.07
N THR A 44 5.82 -4.87 8.40
CA THR A 44 7.27 -4.88 8.49
C THR A 44 7.86 -5.01 7.10
N ILE A 45 9.04 -4.43 6.91
CA ILE A 45 9.81 -4.54 5.67
C ILE A 45 10.72 -5.77 5.79
N ASN A 46 10.63 -6.69 4.82
CA ASN A 46 11.65 -7.74 4.66
C ASN A 46 12.67 -7.29 3.62
N PRO A 47 13.92 -6.98 4.02
CA PRO A 47 14.94 -6.45 3.11
C PRO A 47 15.24 -7.36 1.92
N ARG A 48 15.30 -8.68 2.15
CA ARG A 48 15.67 -9.65 1.12
C ARG A 48 14.57 -9.76 0.08
N TYR A 49 13.33 -9.87 0.53
CA TYR A 49 12.17 -9.98 -0.35
C TYR A 49 11.93 -8.70 -1.15
N VAL A 50 11.97 -7.54 -0.47
CA VAL A 50 11.79 -6.23 -1.11
C VAL A 50 12.89 -5.94 -2.13
N ASN A 51 14.17 -6.18 -1.79
CA ASN A 51 15.25 -5.99 -2.76
C ASN A 51 15.07 -6.85 -4.01
N LYS A 52 14.76 -8.14 -3.83
CA LYS A 52 14.56 -9.08 -4.95
C LYS A 52 13.37 -8.70 -5.83
N LEU A 53 12.28 -8.23 -5.23
CA LEU A 53 11.03 -7.96 -5.95
C LEU A 53 11.00 -6.57 -6.59
N GLN A 54 11.45 -5.55 -5.86
CA GLN A 54 11.19 -4.14 -6.17
C GLN A 54 12.41 -3.40 -6.71
N PHE A 55 13.61 -3.70 -6.21
CA PHE A 55 14.83 -2.96 -6.56
C PHE A 55 15.73 -3.77 -7.51
N LYS A 56 15.18 -4.18 -8.66
CA LYS A 56 15.87 -5.05 -9.63
C LYS A 56 16.95 -4.35 -10.45
N GLN A 57 16.74 -3.07 -10.78
CA GLN A 57 17.64 -2.29 -11.64
C GLN A 57 18.02 -0.97 -10.98
N CYS A 58 18.92 -1.05 -10.01
CA CYS A 58 19.43 0.13 -9.33
C CYS A 58 20.42 0.91 -10.21
N ASN A 59 20.44 2.23 -10.06
CA ASN A 59 21.36 3.12 -10.76
C ASN A 59 21.80 4.26 -9.82
N LYS A 60 22.56 5.25 -10.33
CA LYS A 60 23.07 6.36 -9.52
C LYS A 60 21.96 7.17 -8.83
N LEU A 61 20.80 7.31 -9.48
CA LEU A 61 19.60 8.00 -8.98
C LEU A 61 18.78 7.09 -8.06
N ASN A 62 18.39 5.90 -8.56
CA ASN A 62 17.61 4.89 -7.85
C ASN A 62 18.54 3.83 -7.24
N ARG A 63 19.30 4.19 -6.19
CA ARG A 63 20.30 3.30 -5.57
C ARG A 63 19.64 2.15 -4.82
N THR A 64 20.37 1.06 -4.57
CA THR A 64 19.85 0.02 -3.67
C THR A 64 19.71 0.63 -2.26
N PRO A 65 18.52 0.57 -1.64
CA PRO A 65 18.33 1.17 -0.34
C PRO A 65 19.10 0.42 0.77
N ASP A 66 19.52 1.15 1.80
CA ASP A 66 20.00 0.52 3.04
C ASP A 66 18.80 0.14 3.93
N PHE A 67 18.53 -1.15 4.01
CA PHE A 67 17.47 -1.68 4.86
C PHE A 67 17.94 -2.07 6.28
N LYS A 68 19.25 -1.98 6.58
CA LYS A 68 19.76 -2.20 7.94
C LYS A 68 19.38 -1.02 8.85
N ARG A 69 19.35 0.18 8.27
CA ARG A 69 18.88 1.41 8.91
C ARG A 69 17.36 1.44 8.99
N ARG A 70 16.80 1.05 10.14
CA ARG A 70 15.33 1.06 10.35
C ARG A 70 14.77 2.46 10.56
N ASP A 71 15.61 3.38 11.03
CA ASP A 71 15.28 4.79 11.31
C ASP A 71 14.84 5.55 10.06
N ILE A 72 15.42 5.23 8.90
CA ILE A 72 15.11 5.90 7.62
C ILE A 72 13.87 5.35 6.93
N TRP A 73 13.27 4.28 7.41
CA TRP A 73 12.04 3.73 6.84
C TRP A 73 10.85 4.10 7.71
N LYS A 74 9.84 4.73 7.08
CA LYS A 74 8.60 5.12 7.75
C LYS A 74 7.39 4.73 6.94
N ALA A 75 6.31 4.35 7.61
CA ALA A 75 5.01 4.12 6.99
C ALA A 75 4.51 5.42 6.37
N MET A 76 4.31 5.40 5.06
CA MET A 76 3.80 6.52 4.27
C MET A 76 2.29 6.42 4.12
N CYS A 77 1.78 5.21 3.88
CA CYS A 77 0.36 4.94 3.73
C CYS A 77 0.05 3.48 4.11
N VAL A 78 -1.09 3.26 4.74
CA VAL A 78 -1.69 1.94 4.95
C VAL A 78 -3.00 1.87 4.18
N ILE A 79 -3.12 0.90 3.29
CA ILE A 79 -4.27 0.71 2.41
C ILE A 79 -5.10 -0.41 3.00
N ASN A 80 -6.27 -0.09 3.53
CA ASN A 80 -7.27 -1.07 3.94
C ASN A 80 -8.17 -1.36 2.75
N LEU A 81 -8.39 -2.64 2.47
CA LEU A 81 -9.21 -3.11 1.39
C LEU A 81 -10.32 -4.02 1.94
N THR A 82 -11.30 -4.29 1.09
CA THR A 82 -12.35 -5.26 1.39
C THR A 82 -11.72 -6.65 1.49
N THR A 83 -11.42 -7.32 0.39
CA THR A 83 -11.02 -8.72 0.47
C THR A 83 -9.51 -8.93 0.50
N TYR A 84 -9.08 -10.08 1.04
CA TYR A 84 -7.67 -10.51 0.93
C TYR A 84 -7.22 -10.65 -0.54
N LYS A 85 -8.14 -11.02 -1.44
CA LYS A 85 -7.82 -11.11 -2.87
C LYS A 85 -7.50 -9.73 -3.44
N ASP A 86 -8.28 -8.72 -3.06
CA ASP A 86 -8.06 -7.34 -3.48
C ASP A 86 -6.74 -6.79 -2.93
N SER A 87 -6.43 -7.07 -1.66
CA SER A 87 -5.14 -6.69 -1.06
C SER A 87 -3.95 -7.28 -1.81
N ILE A 88 -4.07 -8.52 -2.27
CA ILE A 88 -3.03 -9.17 -3.06
C ILE A 88 -2.95 -8.58 -4.45
N GLN A 89 -4.09 -8.34 -5.10
CA GLN A 89 -4.13 -7.78 -6.45
C GLN A 89 -3.52 -6.37 -6.47
N VAL A 90 -3.89 -5.51 -5.51
CA VAL A 90 -3.31 -4.17 -5.37
C VAL A 90 -1.81 -4.26 -5.10
N PHE A 91 -1.37 -5.15 -4.20
CA PHE A 91 0.07 -5.36 -3.96
C PHE A 91 0.80 -5.82 -5.24
N GLN A 92 0.23 -6.73 -6.02
CA GLN A 92 0.82 -7.20 -7.28
C GLN A 92 0.87 -6.07 -8.33
N ASN A 93 -0.21 -5.30 -8.47
CA ASN A 93 -0.29 -4.15 -9.37
C ASN A 93 0.80 -3.11 -9.02
N LEU A 94 0.97 -2.77 -7.75
CA LEU A 94 2.01 -1.84 -7.29
C LEU A 94 3.43 -2.31 -7.65
N ASN A 95 3.73 -3.59 -7.44
CA ASN A 95 5.04 -4.14 -7.82
C ASN A 95 5.21 -4.19 -9.35
N ARG A 96 4.12 -4.39 -10.10
CA ARG A 96 4.15 -4.38 -11.57
C ARG A 96 4.40 -2.97 -12.12
N LEU A 97 3.73 -1.96 -11.58
CA LEU A 97 3.95 -0.56 -11.93
C LEU A 97 5.38 -0.12 -11.59
N ARG A 98 5.93 -0.53 -10.45
CA ARG A 98 7.35 -0.30 -10.14
C ARG A 98 8.28 -0.93 -11.19
N PHE A 99 8.02 -2.18 -11.57
CA PHE A 99 8.80 -2.83 -12.63
C PHE A 99 8.70 -2.09 -13.96
N PHE A 100 7.52 -1.57 -14.30
CA PHE A 100 7.33 -0.72 -15.47
C PHE A 100 8.16 0.57 -15.40
N ARG A 101 8.16 1.25 -14.26
CA ARG A 101 8.92 2.49 -14.05
C ARG A 101 10.44 2.29 -14.10
N ASP A 102 10.93 1.18 -13.57
CA ASP A 102 12.37 0.93 -13.40
C ASP A 102 13.01 0.17 -14.58
N VAL A 103 12.26 -0.72 -15.24
CA VAL A 103 12.79 -1.65 -16.23
C VAL A 103 12.16 -1.45 -17.61
N GLN A 104 10.85 -1.64 -17.73
CA GLN A 104 10.21 -1.80 -19.05
C GLN A 104 9.97 -0.47 -19.77
N TYR A 105 9.46 0.54 -19.06
CA TYR A 105 9.09 1.86 -19.59
C TYR A 105 9.91 2.97 -18.93
N LYS A 106 11.17 2.68 -18.64
CA LYS A 106 12.08 3.58 -17.93
C LYS A 106 12.23 4.94 -18.63
N LYS A 107 12.29 4.96 -19.96
CA LYS A 107 12.45 6.20 -20.75
C LYS A 107 11.22 7.09 -20.63
N GLN A 108 10.04 6.52 -20.86
CA GLN A 108 8.75 7.22 -20.73
C GLN A 108 8.56 7.77 -19.32
N ASN A 109 8.89 6.98 -18.31
CA ASN A 109 8.82 7.42 -16.92
C ASN A 109 9.79 8.57 -16.62
N ASP A 110 11.00 8.54 -17.20
CA ASP A 110 11.99 9.59 -17.00
C ASP A 110 11.58 10.94 -17.64
N GLU A 111 10.83 10.91 -18.74
CA GLU A 111 10.25 12.09 -19.39
C GLU A 111 9.16 12.78 -18.54
N LEU A 112 8.43 12.00 -17.72
CA LEU A 112 7.40 12.53 -16.81
C LEU A 112 7.98 13.19 -15.55
N ARG A 113 9.24 12.92 -15.22
CA ARG A 113 9.86 13.42 -14.00
C ARG A 113 10.30 14.87 -14.16
N LYS A 114 10.07 15.66 -13.11
CA LYS A 114 10.64 17.01 -13.00
C LYS A 114 12.16 16.97 -13.17
N LYS A 115 12.67 17.82 -14.06
CA LYS A 115 14.09 17.95 -14.34
C LYS A 115 14.68 19.22 -13.74
N HIS A 116 15.96 19.15 -13.41
CA HIS A 116 16.81 20.29 -13.10
C HIS A 116 18.19 20.03 -13.73
N CYS A 117 18.65 20.95 -14.58
CA CYS A 117 19.90 20.81 -15.33
C CYS A 117 20.04 19.47 -16.09
N GLY A 118 18.95 19.02 -16.73
CA GLY A 118 18.91 17.77 -17.51
C GLY A 118 18.81 16.48 -16.68
N ASN A 119 18.96 16.54 -15.37
CA ASN A 119 18.80 15.39 -14.47
C ASN A 119 17.46 15.45 -13.75
N VAL A 120 17.00 14.31 -13.21
CA VAL A 120 15.85 14.29 -12.31
C VAL A 120 16.14 15.16 -11.09
N PHE A 121 15.19 16.00 -10.69
CA PHE A 121 15.36 16.88 -9.54
C PHE A 121 15.64 16.09 -8.25
N GLN A 122 16.72 16.44 -7.56
CA GLN A 122 17.11 15.90 -6.27
C GLN A 122 17.62 17.02 -5.37
N ASP A 123 17.43 16.85 -4.06
CA ASP A 123 18.10 17.64 -3.03
C ASP A 123 19.02 16.71 -2.23
N GLY A 124 20.33 16.87 -2.38
CA GLY A 124 21.32 15.88 -1.94
C GLY A 124 21.06 14.50 -2.57
N ARG A 125 20.68 13.52 -1.74
CA ARG A 125 20.29 12.15 -2.20
C ARG A 125 18.78 11.98 -2.33
N TYR A 126 18.00 12.93 -1.81
CA TYR A 126 16.56 12.82 -1.74
C TYR A 126 15.93 13.20 -3.09
N ALA A 127 15.17 12.27 -3.66
CA ALA A 127 14.42 12.50 -4.90
C ALA A 127 12.91 12.45 -4.59
N PRO A 128 12.20 13.60 -4.59
CA PRO A 128 10.77 13.63 -4.24
C PRO A 128 9.88 12.87 -5.23
N VAL A 129 10.34 12.71 -6.47
CA VAL A 129 9.58 12.07 -7.56
C VAL A 129 9.16 10.63 -7.23
N PHE A 130 9.98 9.87 -6.48
CA PHE A 130 9.65 8.48 -6.15
C PHE A 130 8.43 8.36 -5.23
N ALA A 131 8.25 9.31 -4.31
CA ALA A 131 7.07 9.36 -3.47
C ALA A 131 5.82 9.76 -4.26
N GLN A 132 5.96 10.73 -5.17
CA GLN A 132 4.86 11.17 -6.05
C GLN A 132 4.41 10.04 -6.99
N GLU A 133 5.36 9.34 -7.60
CA GLU A 133 5.11 8.16 -8.42
C GLU A 133 4.40 7.07 -7.63
N ALA A 134 4.81 6.82 -6.38
CA ALA A 134 4.15 5.82 -5.55
C ALA A 134 2.69 6.19 -5.22
N VAL A 135 2.39 7.47 -4.98
CA VAL A 135 1.00 7.93 -4.75
C VAL A 135 0.15 7.75 -6.01
N ALA A 136 0.69 8.11 -7.18
CA ALA A 136 0.02 7.86 -8.45
C ALA A 136 -0.16 6.35 -8.73
N ASP A 137 0.83 5.53 -8.37
CA ASP A 137 0.77 4.07 -8.51
C ASP A 137 -0.27 3.44 -7.58
N ILE A 138 -0.48 3.98 -6.38
CA ILE A 138 -1.55 3.55 -5.47
C ILE A 138 -2.90 3.77 -6.15
N LYS A 139 -3.15 4.98 -6.66
CA LYS A 139 -4.38 5.30 -7.37
C LYS A 139 -4.60 4.37 -8.57
N GLU A 140 -3.60 4.22 -9.43
CA GLU A 140 -3.69 3.37 -10.63
C GLU A 140 -3.91 1.89 -10.24
N SER A 141 -3.24 1.42 -9.20
CA SER A 141 -3.38 0.03 -8.71
C SER A 141 -4.79 -0.24 -8.18
N LEU A 142 -5.42 0.74 -7.52
CA LEU A 142 -6.81 0.67 -7.08
C LEU A 142 -7.76 0.66 -8.27
N LEU A 143 -7.59 1.56 -9.26
CA LEU A 143 -8.40 1.57 -10.48
C LEU A 143 -8.32 0.25 -11.26
N LYS A 144 -7.15 -0.39 -11.27
CA LYS A 144 -6.92 -1.68 -11.96
C LYS A 144 -7.05 -2.90 -11.06
N SER A 145 -7.57 -2.75 -9.84
CA SER A 145 -7.73 -3.85 -8.89
C SER A 145 -8.88 -4.79 -9.26
N GLY A 146 -9.83 -4.34 -10.09
CA GLY A 146 -11.07 -5.06 -10.37
C GLY A 146 -12.14 -4.91 -9.28
N ILE A 147 -11.89 -4.08 -8.26
CA ILE A 147 -12.89 -3.71 -7.27
C ILE A 147 -13.97 -2.89 -7.97
N ASP A 148 -15.23 -3.30 -7.78
CA ASP A 148 -16.37 -2.54 -8.25
C ASP A 148 -16.72 -1.43 -7.25
N PHE A 149 -16.05 -0.29 -7.40
CA PHE A 149 -16.23 0.87 -6.52
C PHE A 149 -17.67 1.39 -6.49
N SER A 150 -18.49 1.12 -7.52
CA SER A 150 -19.90 1.53 -7.55
C SER A 150 -20.77 0.78 -6.53
N LYS A 151 -20.34 -0.40 -6.12
CA LYS A 151 -21.04 -1.25 -5.14
C LYS A 151 -20.58 -1.00 -3.71
N LEU A 152 -19.54 -0.20 -3.52
CA LEU A 152 -19.06 0.12 -2.20
C LEU A 152 -20.04 1.09 -1.54
N THR A 153 -20.44 0.75 -0.32
CA THR A 153 -21.49 1.47 0.44
C THR A 153 -20.93 2.21 1.65
N GLY A 154 -19.60 2.19 1.87
CA GLY A 154 -18.99 2.89 2.99
C GLY A 154 -17.45 2.84 3.02
N ASN A 155 -16.90 2.73 4.24
CA ASN A 155 -15.46 2.81 4.56
C ASN A 155 -14.66 1.54 4.18
N GLU A 156 -15.13 0.82 3.17
CA GLU A 156 -14.64 -0.48 2.73
C GLU A 156 -13.23 -0.43 2.14
N VAL A 157 -12.89 0.69 1.50
CA VAL A 157 -11.53 1.00 1.04
C VAL A 157 -11.09 2.30 1.71
N THR A 158 -10.09 2.19 2.58
CA THR A 158 -9.58 3.35 3.35
C THR A 158 -8.07 3.46 3.20
N LEU A 159 -7.61 4.65 2.83
CA LEU A 159 -6.20 5.02 2.77
C LEU A 159 -5.84 5.82 4.01
N HIS A 160 -5.06 5.22 4.91
CA HIS A 160 -4.51 5.90 6.08
C HIS A 160 -3.17 6.52 5.72
N TRP A 161 -3.11 7.84 5.65
CA TRP A 161 -1.94 8.60 5.26
C TRP A 161 -1.11 9.00 6.47
N GLU A 162 0.22 8.93 6.32
CA GLU A 162 1.13 9.53 7.29
C GLU A 162 0.91 11.03 7.40
N ASP A 163 0.76 11.71 6.26
CA ASP A 163 0.60 13.17 6.13
C ASP A 163 -0.47 13.50 5.10
N GLU A 164 -1.27 14.53 5.36
CA GLU A 164 -2.34 14.97 4.48
C GLU A 164 -1.79 15.50 3.15
N TRP A 165 -0.65 16.19 3.20
CA TRP A 165 -0.01 16.77 2.01
C TRP A 165 0.40 15.70 0.99
N ARG A 166 0.63 14.45 1.43
CA ARG A 166 1.07 13.35 0.57
C ARG A 166 0.07 12.96 -0.51
N LYS A 167 -1.22 13.06 -0.21
CA LYS A 167 -2.27 12.60 -1.14
C LYS A 167 -2.46 13.55 -2.33
N GLY A 168 -1.88 14.74 -2.28
CA GLY A 168 -2.13 15.80 -3.27
C GLY A 168 -3.56 16.33 -3.16
N ASP A 169 -4.05 16.95 -4.22
CA ASP A 169 -5.42 17.47 -4.28
C ASP A 169 -6.45 16.33 -4.43
N LEU A 170 -7.36 16.23 -3.46
CA LEU A 170 -8.45 15.24 -3.46
C LEU A 170 -9.39 15.38 -4.65
N ASN A 171 -9.79 16.61 -4.98
CA ASN A 171 -10.77 16.85 -6.03
C ASN A 171 -10.17 16.60 -7.42
N MET A 172 -8.91 16.99 -7.61
CA MET A 172 -8.23 16.83 -8.88
C MET A 172 -7.86 15.37 -9.16
N PHE A 173 -7.36 14.65 -8.15
CA PHE A 173 -6.74 13.33 -8.37
C PHE A 173 -7.54 12.15 -7.83
N TRP A 174 -8.44 12.31 -6.87
CA TRP A 174 -9.10 11.16 -6.22
C TRP A 174 -10.60 11.11 -6.50
N ASN A 175 -11.33 12.18 -6.17
CA ASN A 175 -12.79 12.18 -6.18
C ASN A 175 -13.42 11.95 -7.56
N LYS A 176 -12.72 12.32 -8.63
CA LYS A 176 -13.20 12.12 -10.00
C LYS A 176 -13.30 10.64 -10.39
N ASP A 177 -12.31 9.84 -9.99
CA ASP A 177 -12.18 8.45 -10.44
C ASP A 177 -12.50 7.44 -9.34
N LEU A 178 -12.32 7.82 -8.07
CA LEU A 178 -12.46 6.97 -6.87
C LEU A 178 -13.18 7.71 -5.72
N PRO A 179 -14.43 8.20 -5.91
CA PRO A 179 -15.12 8.97 -4.88
C PRO A 179 -15.47 8.16 -3.62
N GLN A 180 -15.52 6.83 -3.71
CA GLN A 180 -15.82 5.95 -2.58
C GLN A 180 -14.59 5.60 -1.72
N VAL A 181 -13.38 5.97 -2.16
CA VAL A 181 -12.17 5.71 -1.38
C VAL A 181 -12.08 6.73 -0.25
N LYS A 182 -12.04 6.25 0.98
CA LYS A 182 -11.90 7.12 2.15
C LYS A 182 -10.43 7.45 2.40
N HIS A 183 -10.15 8.71 2.70
CA HIS A 183 -8.83 9.18 3.08
C HIS A 183 -8.83 9.55 4.56
N GLU A 184 -8.04 8.86 5.37
CA GLU A 184 -7.88 9.11 6.80
C GLU A 184 -6.41 9.38 7.13
N MET A 185 -6.18 9.99 8.29
CA MET A 185 -4.84 10.20 8.82
C MET A 185 -4.47 9.08 9.78
N ILE A 186 -3.21 8.66 9.74
CA ILE A 186 -2.65 7.81 10.80
C ILE A 186 -2.58 8.63 12.09
N GLU A 187 -3.06 8.06 13.19
CA GLU A 187 -3.06 8.73 14.49
C GLU A 187 -1.62 9.09 14.92
N ARG A 188 -1.36 10.38 15.13
CA ARG A 188 -0.05 10.94 15.51
C ARG A 188 0.08 11.24 17.01
N SER A 189 -0.83 10.71 17.84
CA SER A 189 -0.86 10.97 19.30
C SER A 189 0.38 10.46 20.04
N LEU A 190 1.10 9.50 19.44
CA LEU A 190 2.33 8.90 19.96
C LEU A 190 3.55 9.31 19.13
N ASN A 191 4.75 8.95 19.61
CA ASN A 191 5.98 9.09 18.83
C ASN A 191 5.94 8.17 17.62
N THR A 192 5.49 8.69 16.47
CA THR A 192 5.33 7.96 15.21
C THR A 192 6.64 7.36 14.71
N GLY A 193 7.78 7.92 15.09
CA GLY A 193 9.10 7.41 14.72
C GLY A 193 9.45 6.11 15.46
N ARG A 194 9.26 6.08 16.78
CA ARG A 194 9.67 4.96 17.65
C ARG A 194 8.58 3.89 17.80
N GLU A 195 7.32 4.31 17.85
CA GLU A 195 6.18 3.45 18.18
C GLU A 195 5.34 3.08 16.95
N GLU A 196 5.91 3.26 15.75
CA GLU A 196 5.27 2.92 14.47
C GLU A 196 4.68 1.51 14.45
N SER A 197 5.41 0.52 14.96
CA SER A 197 4.94 -0.87 15.01
C SER A 197 3.66 -1.05 15.85
N VAL A 198 3.49 -0.25 16.92
CA VAL A 198 2.30 -0.26 17.77
C VAL A 198 1.13 0.38 17.04
N ILE A 199 1.38 1.50 16.36
CA ILE A 199 0.37 2.20 15.55
C ILE A 199 -0.12 1.30 14.41
N LEU A 200 0.78 0.66 13.67
CA LEU A 200 0.43 -0.27 12.60
C LEU A 200 -0.31 -1.50 13.11
N LYS A 201 0.03 -2.00 14.31
CA LYS A 201 -0.72 -3.08 14.95
C LYS A 201 -2.14 -2.64 15.29
N LYS A 202 -2.31 -1.47 15.91
CA LYS A 202 -3.63 -0.89 16.23
C LYS A 202 -4.49 -0.71 14.99
N LEU A 203 -3.92 -0.16 13.90
CA LEU A 203 -4.60 -0.05 12.61
C LEU A 203 -5.00 -1.41 12.03
N GLY A 204 -4.13 -2.41 12.15
CA GLY A 204 -4.43 -3.78 11.75
C GLY A 204 -5.58 -4.39 12.54
N ASP A 205 -5.63 -4.17 13.85
CA ASP A 205 -6.70 -4.70 14.70
C ASP A 205 -8.04 -3.98 14.44
N LEU A 206 -8.03 -2.66 14.21
CA LEU A 206 -9.21 -1.91 13.76
C LEU A 206 -9.73 -2.39 12.41
N ALA A 207 -8.84 -2.63 11.45
CA ALA A 207 -9.22 -3.15 10.14
C ALA A 207 -9.85 -4.55 10.21
N LYS A 208 -9.39 -5.41 11.12
CA LYS A 208 -10.02 -6.72 11.35
C LYS A 208 -11.43 -6.59 11.93
N LEU A 209 -11.62 -5.68 12.88
CA LEU A 209 -12.94 -5.45 13.47
C LEU A 209 -13.93 -5.00 12.39
N ASN A 210 -13.53 -4.03 11.56
CA ASN A 210 -14.36 -3.56 10.45
C ASN A 210 -14.65 -4.68 9.44
N TRP A 211 -13.66 -5.53 9.16
CA TRP A 211 -13.85 -6.68 8.28
C TRP A 211 -14.86 -7.70 8.82
N ASN A 212 -14.73 -8.10 10.09
CA ASN A 212 -15.60 -9.09 10.70
C ASN A 212 -17.05 -8.59 10.76
N VAL A 213 -17.28 -7.32 11.09
CA VAL A 213 -18.62 -6.72 11.05
C VAL A 213 -19.22 -6.78 9.65
N THR A 214 -18.42 -6.50 8.61
CA THR A 214 -18.88 -6.54 7.22
C THR A 214 -19.21 -7.98 6.77
N ASP A 215 -18.45 -8.98 7.23
CA ASP A 215 -18.69 -10.39 6.91
C ASP A 215 -19.96 -10.91 7.61
N ASP A 216 -20.16 -10.58 8.89
CA ASP A 216 -21.36 -10.92 9.65
C ASP A 216 -22.63 -10.26 9.07
N ASP A 217 -22.55 -8.98 8.67
CA ASP A 217 -23.64 -8.28 7.98
C ASP A 217 -23.96 -8.91 6.60
N MET A 218 -22.94 -9.37 5.87
CA MET A 218 -23.13 -10.08 4.60
C MET A 218 -23.77 -11.46 4.80
N VAL A 219 -23.41 -12.19 5.86
CA VAL A 219 -24.04 -13.47 6.23
C VAL A 219 -25.50 -13.23 6.60
N PHE A 220 -25.79 -12.22 7.43
CA PHE A 220 -27.14 -11.89 7.85
C PHE A 220 -28.04 -11.47 6.68
N LYS A 221 -27.54 -10.60 5.77
CA LYS A 221 -28.26 -10.24 4.53
C LYS A 221 -28.47 -11.45 3.61
N LYS A 222 -27.52 -12.39 3.53
CA LYS A 222 -27.69 -13.64 2.78
C LYS A 222 -28.75 -14.55 3.38
N MET A 223 -28.89 -14.59 4.71
CA MET A 223 -29.94 -15.37 5.38
C MET A 223 -31.34 -14.76 5.12
N LEU A 224 -31.49 -13.44 5.28
CA LEU A 224 -32.73 -12.70 4.97
C LEU A 224 -33.19 -12.86 3.51
N ASN A 225 -32.25 -12.81 2.56
CA ASN A 225 -32.55 -13.02 1.14
C ASN A 225 -32.87 -14.48 0.78
N LYS A 226 -32.51 -15.44 1.65
CA LYS A 226 -32.87 -16.84 1.50
C LYS A 226 -34.29 -17.09 1.99
N GLU A 227 -34.68 -16.50 3.11
CA GLU A 227 -36.03 -16.63 3.68
C GLU A 227 -37.09 -16.00 2.77
N THR A 228 -36.81 -14.83 2.19
CA THR A 228 -37.71 -14.15 1.24
C THR A 228 -37.90 -14.89 -0.09
N LYS A 229 -36.98 -15.78 -0.48
CA LYS A 229 -37.11 -16.64 -1.67
C LYS A 229 -37.83 -17.96 -1.41
N VAL A 230 -38.05 -18.33 -0.15
CA VAL A 230 -38.77 -19.57 0.22
C VAL A 230 -40.27 -19.29 0.42
N THR A 231 -40.67 -18.03 0.57
CA THR A 231 -42.06 -17.60 0.74
C THR A 231 -42.72 -17.03 -0.54
N ALA A 232 -42.15 -17.29 -1.73
CA ALA A 232 -42.72 -16.86 -3.03
C ALA A 232 -42.99 -18.06 -3.94
#